data_AF-A0A2L1U7I3-F1
#
_entry.id   AF-A0A2L1U7I3-F1
#
_cell.length_a   1.000
_cell.length_b   1.000
_cell.length_c   1.000
_cell.angle_alpha   90.00
_cell.angle_beta   90.00
_cell.angle_gamma   90.00
#
_symmetry.space_group_name_H-M   'P 1'
#
loop_
_entity.id
_entity.type
_entity.pdbx_description
1 polymer ?
#
loop_
_entity_poly.entity_id
_entity_poly.type
_entity_poly.pdbx_seq_one_letter_code
_entity_poly.pdbx_strand_id
1 'polypeptide(L)'
;MSELKGAIFSILILVAFILPVLLFIGIQSIHQNGFLKTATEVEQMIEREGGVTPRVQQVADYLGQKGYTISFSDTSGKPVMGKQSIGTIIRIQYQYAFENVFRPQLLTTTNYVTVMRR
;
A
#
# COMPACT_ATOMS: atom_id res chain seq x y z
N MET A 1 -9.14 11.51 48.76
CA MET A 1 -10.09 11.97 47.69
C MET A 1 -9.46 12.92 46.68
N SER A 2 -8.60 13.87 47.08
CA SER A 2 -7.92 14.80 46.15
C SER A 2 -7.00 14.08 45.15
N GLU A 3 -6.18 13.14 45.63
CA GLU A 3 -5.25 12.37 44.80
C GLU A 3 -5.95 11.48 43.76
N LEU A 4 -7.08 10.87 44.13
CA LEU A 4 -7.89 10.06 43.21
C LEU A 4 -8.47 10.90 42.07
N LYS A 5 -8.92 12.14 42.36
CA LYS A 5 -9.40 13.06 41.33
C LYS A 5 -8.28 13.52 40.41
N GLY A 6 -7.10 13.80 40.96
CA GLY A 6 -5.90 14.12 40.18
C GLY A 6 -5.47 12.96 39.27
N ALA A 7 -5.47 11.73 39.78
CA ALA A 7 -5.16 10.54 39.00
C ALA A 7 -6.15 10.34 37.83
N ILE A 8 -7.46 10.48 38.08
CA ILE A 8 -8.48 10.38 37.04
C ILE A 8 -8.30 11.48 35.98
N PHE A 9 -8.02 12.70 36.39
CA PHE A 9 -7.78 13.81 35.46
C PHE A 9 -6.56 13.57 34.56
N SER A 10 -5.46 13.05 35.13
CA SER A 10 -4.26 12.68 34.37
C SER A 10 -4.53 11.55 33.37
N ILE A 11 -5.32 10.54 33.77
CA ILE A 11 -5.74 9.45 32.87
C ILE A 11 -6.61 10.00 31.73
N LEU A 12 -7.53 10.91 32.02
CA LEU A 12 -8.38 11.53 31.01
C LEU A 12 -7.57 12.29 29.97
N ILE A 13 -6.55 13.05 30.38
CA ILE A 13 -5.63 13.72 29.45
C ILE A 13 -4.85 12.70 28.62
N LEU A 14 -4.34 11.63 29.24
CA LEU A 14 -3.63 10.58 28.53
C LEU A 14 -4.51 9.91 27.48
N VAL A 15 -5.75 9.57 27.82
CA VAL A 15 -6.69 8.95 26.89
C VAL A 15 -7.14 9.92 25.79
N ALA A 16 -7.32 11.21 26.11
CA ALA A 16 -7.76 12.21 25.15
C ALA A 16 -6.68 12.57 24.12
N PHE A 17 -5.40 12.57 24.52
CA PHE A 17 -4.31 13.07 23.66
C PHE A 17 -3.31 12.00 23.25
N ILE A 18 -2.88 11.11 24.16
CA ILE A 18 -1.82 10.15 23.88
C ILE A 18 -2.37 8.94 23.13
N LEU A 19 -3.53 8.41 23.53
CA LEU A 19 -4.12 7.24 22.89
C LEU A 19 -4.43 7.46 21.39
N PRO A 20 -5.04 8.57 20.94
CA PRO A 20 -5.30 8.81 19.53
C PRO A 20 -4.02 8.94 18.70
N VAL A 21 -2.96 9.53 19.27
CA VAL A 21 -1.66 9.66 18.61
C VAL A 21 -1.00 8.29 18.42
N LEU A 22 -1.01 7.44 19.45
CA LEU A 22 -0.47 6.09 19.34
C LEU A 22 -1.25 5.25 18.32
N LEU A 23 -2.58 5.35 18.32
CA LEU A 23 -3.42 4.68 17.33
C LEU A 23 -3.13 5.18 15.91
N PHE A 24 -2.98 6.50 15.73
CA PHE A 24 -2.65 7.09 14.43
C PHE A 24 -1.33 6.53 13.87
N ILE A 25 -0.29 6.49 14.70
CA ILE A 25 1.02 5.95 14.32
C ILE A 25 0.92 4.44 14.05
N GLY A 26 0.21 3.69 14.91
CA GLY A 26 0.05 2.25 14.78
C GLY A 26 -0.67 1.87 13.48
N ILE A 27 -1.82 2.49 13.21
CA ILE A 27 -2.59 2.29 11.97
C ILE A 27 -1.72 2.65 10.77
N GLN A 28 -1.06 3.81 10.79
CA GLN A 28 -0.20 4.24 9.69
C GLN A 28 0.93 3.25 9.40
N SER A 29 1.59 2.74 10.45
CA SER A 29 2.67 1.75 10.31
C SER A 29 2.17 0.43 9.71
N ILE A 30 1.02 -0.08 10.16
CA ILE A 30 0.42 -1.31 9.63
C ILE A 30 0.12 -1.16 8.13
N HIS A 31 -0.55 -0.06 7.75
CA HIS A 31 -0.91 0.18 6.36
C HIS A 31 0.30 0.41 5.47
N GLN A 32 1.32 1.16 5.94
CA GLN A 32 2.56 1.36 5.17
C GLN A 32 3.33 0.06 4.95
N ASN A 33 3.49 -0.76 5.99
CA ASN A 33 4.19 -2.04 5.86
C ASN A 33 3.42 -3.02 4.95
N GLY A 34 2.10 -3.08 5.11
CA GLY A 34 1.25 -3.89 4.23
C GLY A 34 1.34 -3.43 2.77
N PHE A 35 1.27 -2.11 2.54
CA PHE A 35 1.40 -1.51 1.20
C PHE A 35 2.73 -1.85 0.53
N LEU A 36 3.86 -1.68 1.23
CA LEU A 36 5.18 -2.02 0.69
C LEU A 36 5.29 -3.51 0.36
N LYS A 37 4.81 -4.37 1.26
CA LYS A 37 4.81 -5.82 1.04
C LYS A 37 4.00 -6.20 -0.20
N THR A 38 2.79 -5.66 -0.33
CA THR A 38 1.94 -5.91 -1.51
C THR A 38 2.60 -5.42 -2.80
N ALA A 39 3.21 -4.22 -2.78
CA ALA A 39 3.91 -3.69 -3.95
C ALA A 39 5.07 -4.61 -4.38
N THR A 40 5.86 -5.11 -3.41
CA THR A 40 6.94 -6.07 -3.68
C THR A 40 6.41 -7.41 -4.18
N GLU A 41 5.32 -7.93 -3.63
CA GLU A 41 4.74 -9.20 -4.08
C GLU A 41 4.20 -9.14 -5.52
N VAL A 42 3.52 -8.04 -5.89
CA VAL A 42 3.04 -7.81 -7.27
C VAL A 42 4.21 -7.68 -8.24
N GLU A 43 5.27 -6.97 -7.85
CA GLU A 43 6.51 -6.85 -8.62
C GLU A 43 7.17 -8.22 -8.86
N GLN A 44 7.37 -9.01 -7.81
CA GLN A 44 7.92 -10.37 -7.93
C GLN A 44 7.04 -11.27 -8.80
N MET A 45 5.72 -11.10 -8.75
CA MET A 45 4.79 -11.87 -9.56
C MET A 45 4.95 -11.55 -11.05
N ILE A 46 5.07 -10.27 -11.40
CA ILE A 46 5.32 -9.82 -12.78
C ILE A 46 6.66 -10.36 -13.30
N GLU A 47 7.70 -10.31 -12.47
CA GLU A 47 9.02 -10.85 -12.81
C GLU A 47 8.97 -12.37 -13.06
N ARG A 48 8.28 -13.12 -12.19
CA ARG A 48 8.14 -14.58 -12.30
C ARG A 48 7.33 -15.00 -13.52
N GLU A 49 6.26 -14.27 -13.83
CA GLU A 49 5.35 -14.61 -14.92
C GLU A 49 5.76 -14.03 -16.28
N GLY A 50 6.73 -13.11 -16.28
CA GLY A 50 7.25 -12.49 -17.50
C GLY A 50 6.33 -11.40 -18.09
N GLY A 51 5.55 -10.72 -17.25
CA GLY A 51 4.64 -9.65 -17.67
C GLY A 51 3.35 -9.56 -16.86
N VAL A 52 2.40 -8.76 -17.36
CA VAL A 52 1.09 -8.54 -16.73
C VAL A 52 0.11 -9.60 -17.24
N THR A 53 0.25 -10.83 -16.76
CA THR A 53 -0.63 -11.92 -17.19
C THR A 53 -2.02 -11.81 -16.56
N PRO A 54 -3.01 -12.63 -16.99
CA PRO A 54 -4.32 -12.68 -16.35
C PRO A 54 -4.27 -12.94 -14.84
N ARG A 55 -3.24 -13.65 -14.36
CA ARG A 55 -3.09 -13.93 -12.92
C ARG A 55 -2.66 -12.67 -12.16
N VAL A 56 -1.72 -11.89 -12.70
CA VAL A 56 -1.33 -10.58 -12.15
C VAL A 56 -2.53 -9.64 -12.15
N GLN A 57 -3.32 -9.64 -13.22
CA GLN A 57 -4.52 -8.81 -13.33
C GLN A 57 -5.55 -9.19 -12.27
N GLN A 58 -5.83 -10.48 -12.06
CA GLN A 58 -6.73 -10.95 -11.00
C GLN A 58 -6.28 -10.50 -9.60
N VAL A 59 -4.97 -10.53 -9.34
CA VAL A 59 -4.41 -10.03 -8.07
C VAL A 59 -4.59 -8.52 -7.97
N ALA A 60 -4.31 -7.77 -9.04
CA ALA A 60 -4.51 -6.33 -9.07
C ALA A 60 -5.98 -5.94 -8.86
N ASP A 61 -6.92 -6.67 -9.47
CA ASP A 61 -8.36 -6.45 -9.32
C ASP A 61 -8.84 -6.78 -7.90
N TYR A 62 -8.33 -7.87 -7.32
CA TYR A 62 -8.61 -8.24 -5.92
C TYR A 62 -8.08 -7.18 -4.94
N LEU A 63 -6.89 -6.65 -5.18
CA LEU A 63 -6.34 -5.54 -4.41
C LEU A 63 -7.14 -4.25 -4.63
N GLY A 64 -7.69 -4.06 -5.83
CA GLY A 64 -8.66 -3.03 -6.17
C GLY A 64 -9.83 -2.96 -5.18
N GLN A 65 -10.41 -4.11 -4.87
CA GLN A 65 -11.51 -4.24 -3.91
C GLN A 65 -11.12 -3.84 -2.47
N LYS A 66 -9.82 -3.80 -2.16
CA LYS A 66 -9.28 -3.41 -0.85
C LYS A 66 -8.84 -1.94 -0.78
N GLY A 67 -9.10 -1.15 -1.82
CA GLY A 67 -8.74 0.27 -1.88
C GLY A 67 -7.40 0.57 -2.53
N TYR A 68 -6.76 -0.42 -3.16
CA TYR A 68 -5.58 -0.20 -3.98
C TYR A 68 -5.99 0.24 -5.39
N THR A 69 -5.19 1.06 -6.03
CA THR A 69 -5.26 1.33 -7.47
C THR A 69 -3.89 1.02 -8.04
N ILE A 70 -3.83 0.03 -8.93
CA ILE A 70 -2.58 -0.46 -9.52
C ILE A 70 -2.68 -0.26 -11.03
N SER A 71 -1.74 0.47 -11.59
CA SER A 71 -1.66 0.70 -13.03
C SER A 71 -0.33 0.24 -13.60
N PHE A 72 -0.39 -0.50 -14.70
CA PHE A 72 0.77 -1.03 -15.40
C PHE A 72 0.98 -0.28 -16.71
N SER A 73 2.17 0.28 -16.89
CA SER A 73 2.52 1.03 -18.10
C SER A 73 3.94 0.72 -18.55
N ASP A 74 4.23 0.89 -19.83
CA ASP A 74 5.60 0.89 -20.34
C ASP A 74 6.28 2.23 -20.02
N THR A 75 7.58 2.34 -20.24
CA THR A 75 8.39 3.56 -20.20
C THR A 75 7.78 4.72 -20.98
N SER A 76 7.02 4.44 -22.04
CA SER A 76 6.29 5.44 -22.85
C SER A 76 4.90 5.82 -22.31
N GLY A 77 4.49 5.30 -21.15
CA GLY A 77 3.18 5.57 -20.53
C GLY A 77 2.00 4.79 -21.13
N LYS A 78 2.25 3.86 -22.06
CA LYS A 78 1.19 3.02 -22.65
C LYS A 78 0.84 1.86 -21.71
N PRO A 79 -0.45 1.50 -21.57
CA PRO A 79 -0.85 0.37 -20.73
C PRO A 79 -0.24 -0.92 -21.25
N VAL A 80 0.27 -1.74 -20.33
CA VAL A 80 0.91 -3.02 -20.65
C VAL A 80 0.01 -4.16 -20.19
N MET A 81 -0.26 -5.09 -21.09
CA MET A 81 -1.05 -6.30 -20.82
C MET A 81 -0.42 -7.53 -21.45
N GLY A 82 -0.57 -8.67 -20.79
CA GLY A 82 -0.05 -9.95 -21.25
C GLY A 82 1.45 -10.11 -21.02
N LYS A 83 1.98 -11.22 -21.55
CA LYS A 83 3.41 -11.51 -21.55
C LYS A 83 4.16 -10.49 -22.40
N GLN A 84 5.30 -10.03 -21.89
CA GLN A 84 6.14 -9.06 -22.58
C GLN A 84 7.43 -9.71 -23.06
N SER A 85 8.09 -9.05 -24.01
CA SER A 85 9.44 -9.44 -24.43
C SER A 85 10.44 -9.29 -23.27
N ILE A 86 11.45 -10.15 -23.27
CA ILE A 86 12.59 -10.01 -22.35
C ILE A 86 13.25 -8.64 -22.57
N GLY A 87 13.57 -7.94 -21.48
CA GLY A 87 14.16 -6.59 -21.49
C GLY A 87 13.14 -5.46 -21.47
N THR A 88 11.84 -5.75 -21.54
CA THR A 88 10.78 -4.72 -21.40
C THR A 88 10.72 -4.24 -19.96
N ILE A 89 10.68 -2.91 -19.76
CA ILE A 89 10.53 -2.30 -18.44
C ILE A 89 9.06 -1.97 -18.22
N ILE A 90 8.46 -2.58 -17.21
CA ILE A 90 7.10 -2.32 -16.79
C ILE A 90 7.15 -1.38 -15.59
N ARG A 91 6.61 -0.18 -15.76
CA ARG A 91 6.33 0.77 -14.69
C ARG A 91 5.02 0.39 -14.01
N ILE A 92 5.08 0.16 -12.71
CA ILE A 92 3.93 -0.15 -11.87
C ILE A 92 3.70 1.02 -10.93
N GLN A 93 2.55 1.65 -11.03
CA GLN A 93 2.15 2.73 -10.14
C GLN A 93 1.07 2.23 -9.20
N TYR A 94 1.31 2.40 -7.91
CA TYR A 94 0.42 1.99 -6.84
C TYR A 94 -0.11 3.23 -6.12
N GLN A 95 -1.40 3.24 -5.86
CA GLN A 95 -2.05 4.16 -4.94
C GLN A 95 -2.87 3.36 -3.94
N TYR A 96 -2.88 3.77 -2.69
CA TYR A 96 -3.65 3.09 -1.64
C TYR A 96 -4.21 4.12 -0.68
N ALA A 97 -5.54 4.21 -0.63
CA ALA A 97 -6.26 5.09 0.28
C ALA A 97 -6.74 4.29 1.49
N PHE A 98 -6.55 4.84 2.69
CA PHE A 98 -7.06 4.23 3.92
C PHE A 98 -7.50 5.28 4.94
N GLU A 99 -8.46 4.90 5.78
CA GLU A 99 -8.96 5.73 6.88
C GLU A 99 -8.00 5.67 8.07
N ASN A 100 -7.67 6.82 8.64
CA ASN A 100 -6.86 6.93 9.85
C ASN A 100 -7.59 7.82 10.87
N VAL A 101 -7.13 7.82 12.12
CA VAL A 101 -7.81 8.40 13.29
C VAL A 101 -8.28 9.85 13.06
N PHE A 102 -7.49 10.67 12.37
CA PHE A 102 -7.80 12.08 12.16
C PHE A 102 -8.29 12.42 10.75
N ARG A 103 -7.81 11.69 9.74
CA ARG A 103 -8.10 11.97 8.33
C ARG A 103 -7.71 10.78 7.45
N PRO A 104 -8.31 10.65 6.26
CA PRO A 104 -7.85 9.72 5.24
C PRO A 104 -6.38 9.96 4.89
N GLN A 105 -5.67 8.89 4.58
CA GLN A 105 -4.29 8.91 4.09
C GLN A 105 -4.23 8.26 2.71
N LEU A 106 -3.33 8.76 1.88
CA LEU A 106 -3.04 8.21 0.56
C LEU A 106 -1.55 7.85 0.49
N LEU A 107 -1.26 6.57 0.23
CA LEU A 107 0.09 6.12 -0.07
C LEU A 107 0.24 5.98 -1.58
N THR A 108 1.37 6.43 -2.09
CA THR A 108 1.69 6.32 -3.52
C THR A 108 3.11 5.82 -3.67
N THR A 109 3.32 4.81 -4.52
CA THR A 109 4.67 4.40 -4.93
C THR A 109 4.70 4.06 -6.41
N THR A 110 5.88 4.09 -6.99
CA THR A 110 6.13 3.64 -8.36
C THR A 110 7.34 2.71 -8.36
N ASN A 111 7.14 1.49 -8.86
CA ASN A 111 8.20 0.51 -9.03
C ASN A 111 8.43 0.27 -10.53
N TYR A 112 9.63 -0.20 -10.86
CA TYR A 112 10.03 -0.53 -12.22
C TYR A 112 10.53 -1.97 -12.24
N VAL A 113 9.90 -2.80 -13.08
CA VAL A 113 10.23 -4.22 -13.18
C VAL A 113 10.70 -4.50 -14.60
N THR A 114 11.90 -5.06 -14.72
CA THR A 114 12.42 -5.52 -16.00
C THR A 114 12.02 -6.98 -16.20
N VAL A 115 11.40 -7.27 -17.33
CA VAL A 115 10.99 -8.64 -17.66
C VAL A 115 12.22 -9.46 -18.03
N MET A 116 12.59 -10.40 -17.17
CA MET A 116 13.76 -11.26 -17.39
C MET A 116 13.41 -12.67 -17.91
N ARG A 117 12.12 -13.00 -18.05
CA ARG A 117 11.63 -14.35 -18.38
C ARG A 117 10.52 -14.34 -19.44
N ARG A 118 10.39 -15.44 -20.19
CA ARG A 118 9.46 -15.63 -21.34
C ARG A 118 8.31 -16.57 -20.99
#